data_AF-A0A9D1M8T9-F1
#
_entry.id   AF-A0A9D1M8T9-F1
#
_cell.length_a   1.000
_cell.length_b   1.000
_cell.length_c   1.000
_cell.angle_alpha   90.00
_cell.angle_beta   90.00
_cell.angle_gamma   90.00
#
_symmetry.space_group_name_H-M   'P 1'
#
loop_
_entity.id
_entity.type
_entity.pdbx_description
1 polymer ?
#
loop_
_entity_poly.entity_id
_entity_poly.type
_entity_poly.pdbx_seq_one_letter_code
_entity_poly.pdbx_strand_id
1 'polypeptide(L)'
;MKRIFLCIFSLLSAVVPGAAQKMMSLSDCIAQALDANYGIRIAVNNEEINRNNRNYGVFMPSLSTNASQRESTVDSKRIDSNGAESTFNNTVTNNLSASVNLNWRIFDGLAMFTTHARLKEIVSRGELETQLAVENLIAQVSTGYYNILVQASLLKAAKQTLDLSEQRFEVAMQKYKIGNLSGLELKQTKIDLNADSSSLVEQQEALRSAYINLNTLMNIDLRTADYVEDSIVLLPMFQYEDVQNGMIANNTSLEIARRDKKISELDLKLARSAFFPTVDFESGYSFSKSDSPQSITTSSRSNGLFWGFSMSFPIFDKLENSTKLKNSKVELKNSELNYQDLELQ
;
A
#
# COMPACT_ATOMS: atom_id res chain seq x y z
N MET A 1 -51.17 -57.06 28.53
CA MET A 1 -49.95 -56.95 27.70
C MET A 1 -49.89 -55.56 27.08
N LYS A 2 -48.70 -54.92 27.15
CA LYS A 2 -48.25 -53.72 26.40
C LYS A 2 -48.95 -52.40 26.78
N ARG A 3 -48.37 -51.55 27.65
CA ARG A 3 -47.12 -50.74 27.61
C ARG A 3 -47.41 -49.28 27.22
N ILE A 4 -47.33 -48.45 28.25
CA ILE A 4 -47.19 -46.99 28.35
C ILE A 4 -46.18 -46.44 27.34
N PHE A 5 -46.52 -45.33 26.67
CA PHE A 5 -45.55 -44.36 26.17
C PHE A 5 -46.14 -42.94 26.32
N LEU A 6 -45.57 -42.20 27.27
CA LEU A 6 -45.88 -40.83 27.62
C LEU A 6 -44.73 -39.99 27.03
N CYS A 7 -44.99 -39.26 25.95
CA CYS A 7 -43.99 -38.40 25.31
C CYS A 7 -43.79 -37.14 26.17
N ILE A 8 -42.72 -37.15 26.96
CA ILE A 8 -42.23 -35.97 27.70
C ILE A 8 -41.45 -35.09 26.73
N PHE A 9 -41.98 -33.89 26.53
CA PHE A 9 -41.35 -32.77 25.82
C PHE A 9 -40.31 -32.14 26.76
N SER A 10 -39.05 -32.55 26.65
CA SER A 10 -37.95 -31.93 27.41
C SER A 10 -37.39 -30.73 26.62
N LEU A 11 -37.83 -29.53 27.01
CA LEU A 11 -37.11 -28.29 26.72
C LEU A 11 -35.70 -28.40 27.31
N LEU A 12 -34.70 -28.56 26.46
CA LEU A 12 -33.30 -28.36 26.82
C LEU A 12 -32.99 -26.88 26.56
N SER A 13 -33.14 -26.05 27.60
CA SER A 13 -32.65 -24.68 27.63
C SER A 13 -31.12 -24.70 27.60
N ALA A 14 -30.54 -24.51 26.41
CA ALA A 14 -29.14 -24.16 26.27
C ALA A 14 -28.94 -22.77 26.89
N VAL A 15 -28.39 -22.74 28.11
CA VAL A 15 -27.81 -21.54 28.69
C VAL A 15 -26.58 -21.21 27.84
N VAL A 16 -26.74 -20.30 26.88
CA VAL A 16 -25.61 -19.64 26.23
C VAL A 16 -24.91 -18.84 27.33
N PRO A 17 -23.63 -19.10 27.63
CA PRO A 17 -22.87 -18.19 28.48
C PRO A 17 -22.85 -16.86 27.74
N GLY A 18 -23.55 -15.85 28.28
CA GLY A 18 -23.36 -14.48 27.84
C GLY A 18 -21.88 -14.19 27.95
N ALA A 19 -21.22 -13.95 26.81
CA ALA A 19 -19.87 -13.43 26.81
C ALA A 19 -19.95 -12.09 27.54
N ALA A 20 -19.51 -12.07 28.80
CA ALA A 20 -19.24 -10.83 29.49
C ALA A 20 -18.28 -10.06 28.58
N GLN A 21 -18.70 -8.91 28.07
CA GLN A 21 -17.86 -8.06 27.24
C GLN A 21 -16.62 -7.74 28.07
N LYS A 22 -15.47 -8.27 27.64
CA LYS A 22 -14.19 -8.02 28.30
C LYS A 22 -13.90 -6.53 28.13
N MET A 23 -13.77 -5.81 29.24
CA MET A 23 -13.28 -4.44 29.22
C MET A 23 -11.87 -4.44 28.63
N MET A 24 -11.63 -3.55 27.67
CA MET A 24 -10.37 -3.40 26.97
C MET A 24 -9.68 -2.12 27.44
N SER A 25 -8.43 -2.27 27.86
CA SER A 25 -7.53 -1.16 28.10
C SER A 25 -7.04 -0.57 26.77
N LEU A 26 -6.42 0.62 26.81
CA LEU A 26 -5.75 1.19 25.64
C LEU A 26 -4.73 0.22 25.02
N SER A 27 -3.95 -0.49 25.85
CA SER A 27 -2.99 -1.49 25.38
C SER A 27 -3.65 -2.67 24.67
N ASP A 28 -4.81 -3.13 25.14
CA ASP A 28 -5.55 -4.21 24.49
C ASP A 28 -6.10 -3.75 23.13
N CYS A 29 -6.62 -2.52 23.06
CA CYS A 29 -7.10 -1.92 21.81
C CYS A 29 -5.98 -1.75 20.79
N ILE A 30 -4.80 -1.32 21.21
CA ILE A 30 -3.62 -1.20 20.34
C ILE A 30 -3.18 -2.59 19.84
N ALA A 31 -3.07 -3.58 20.73
CA ALA A 31 -2.68 -4.93 20.35
C ALA A 31 -3.66 -5.54 19.34
N GLN A 32 -4.97 -5.38 19.58
CA GLN A 32 -6.01 -5.83 18.68
C GLN A 32 -5.94 -5.12 17.31
N ALA A 33 -5.73 -3.80 17.30
CA ALA A 33 -5.58 -3.04 16.07
C ALA A 33 -4.37 -3.50 15.27
N LEU A 34 -3.22 -3.69 15.91
CA LEU A 34 -1.99 -4.10 15.22
C LEU A 34 -2.12 -5.48 14.57
N ASP A 35 -2.83 -6.42 15.20
CA ASP A 35 -3.01 -7.77 14.65
C ASP A 35 -4.05 -7.81 13.51
N ALA A 36 -5.15 -7.08 13.67
CA ALA A 36 -6.31 -7.20 12.79
C ALA A 36 -6.38 -6.15 11.66
N ASN A 37 -5.63 -5.05 11.75
CA ASN A 37 -5.74 -3.95 10.79
C ASN A 37 -5.17 -4.32 9.41
N TYR A 38 -6.00 -4.19 8.37
CA TYR A 38 -5.59 -4.50 7.00
C TYR A 38 -4.53 -3.54 6.44
N GLY A 39 -4.51 -2.29 6.89
CA GLY A 39 -3.51 -1.30 6.46
C GLY A 39 -2.10 -1.74 6.81
N ILE A 40 -1.89 -2.27 8.03
CA ILE A 40 -0.59 -2.81 8.45
C ILE A 40 -0.22 -4.05 7.63
N ARG A 41 -1.16 -4.97 7.42
CA ARG A 41 -0.90 -6.18 6.59
C ARG A 41 -0.54 -5.82 5.16
N ILE A 42 -1.18 -4.80 4.58
CA ILE A 42 -0.84 -4.29 3.24
C ILE A 42 0.56 -3.65 3.25
N ALA A 43 0.91 -2.87 4.28
CA ALA A 43 2.24 -2.29 4.40
C ALA A 43 3.34 -3.37 4.48
N VAL A 44 3.13 -4.42 5.29
CA VAL A 44 4.04 -5.58 5.37
C VAL A 44 4.16 -6.30 4.02
N ASN A 45 3.05 -6.50 3.30
CA ASN A 45 3.09 -7.10 1.97
C ASN A 45 3.87 -6.23 0.95
N ASN A 46 3.73 -4.91 1.02
CA ASN A 46 4.48 -3.98 0.17
C ASN A 46 5.98 -4.02 0.48
N GLU A 47 6.33 -4.12 1.76
CA GLU A 47 7.71 -4.34 2.20
C GLU A 47 8.27 -5.67 1.64
N GLU A 48 7.48 -6.75 1.70
CA GLU A 48 7.86 -8.04 1.12
C GLU A 48 8.05 -7.96 -0.40
N ILE A 49 7.18 -7.23 -1.12
CA ILE A 49 7.35 -6.95 -2.55
C ILE A 49 8.69 -6.24 -2.80
N ASN A 50 9.04 -5.25 -1.99
CA ASN A 50 10.34 -4.56 -2.09
C ASN A 50 11.51 -5.52 -1.84
N ARG A 51 11.41 -6.40 -0.82
CA ARG A 51 12.42 -7.43 -0.54
C ARG A 51 12.59 -8.41 -1.70
N ASN A 52 11.49 -8.85 -2.31
CA ASN A 52 11.51 -9.74 -3.49
C ASN A 52 12.12 -9.07 -4.73
N ASN A 53 11.85 -7.77 -4.91
CA ASN A 53 12.46 -6.97 -5.97
C ASN A 53 13.97 -6.80 -5.78
N ARG A 54 14.48 -6.85 -4.54
CA ARG A 54 15.90 -6.88 -4.23
C ARG A 54 16.49 -8.26 -4.50
N ASN A 55 16.58 -8.61 -5.78
CA ASN A 55 17.27 -9.81 -6.25
C ASN A 55 18.60 -9.48 -6.95
N TYR A 56 19.34 -10.53 -7.31
CA TYR A 56 20.60 -10.44 -8.05
C TYR A 56 20.40 -10.53 -9.57
N GLY A 57 19.16 -10.45 -10.06
CA GLY A 57 18.83 -10.61 -11.48
C GLY A 57 19.56 -9.62 -12.39
N VAL A 58 19.86 -8.42 -11.90
CA VAL A 58 20.64 -7.40 -12.63
C VAL A 58 22.07 -7.82 -12.97
N PHE A 59 22.61 -8.84 -12.29
CA PHE A 59 23.96 -9.37 -12.54
C PHE A 59 23.95 -10.70 -13.30
N MET A 60 22.78 -11.31 -13.48
CA MET A 60 22.65 -12.65 -14.02
C MET A 60 22.48 -12.63 -15.54
N PRO A 61 22.98 -13.66 -16.25
CA PRO A 61 22.63 -13.87 -17.64
C PRO A 61 21.14 -14.22 -17.77
N SER A 62 20.55 -13.87 -18.91
CA SER A 62 19.23 -14.33 -19.31
C SER A 62 19.38 -15.48 -20.31
N LEU A 63 18.57 -16.53 -20.15
CA LEU A 63 18.49 -17.64 -21.09
C LEU A 63 17.10 -17.64 -21.70
N SER A 64 17.00 -17.40 -23.01
CA SER A 64 15.76 -17.40 -23.76
C SER A 64 15.75 -18.51 -24.79
N THR A 65 14.56 -19.07 -25.03
CA THR A 65 14.32 -20.03 -26.10
C THR A 65 13.29 -19.44 -27.04
N ASN A 66 13.59 -19.44 -28.32
CA ASN A 66 12.74 -18.86 -29.35
C ASN A 66 12.47 -19.95 -30.37
N ALA A 67 11.20 -20.16 -30.73
CA ALA A 67 10.81 -21.03 -31.83
C ALA A 67 9.80 -20.29 -32.70
N SER A 68 9.98 -20.29 -34.01
CA SER A 68 9.07 -19.65 -34.93
C SER A 68 8.94 -20.45 -36.22
N GLN A 69 7.73 -20.49 -36.75
CA GLN A 69 7.45 -20.97 -38.09
C GLN A 69 6.80 -19.82 -38.85
N ARG A 70 7.38 -19.44 -39.99
CA ARG A 70 6.87 -18.39 -40.85
C ARG A 70 6.74 -18.92 -42.27
N GLU A 71 5.51 -18.98 -42.73
CA GLU A 71 5.22 -19.14 -44.15
C GLU A 71 5.09 -17.76 -44.80
N SER A 72 5.70 -17.59 -45.97
CA SER A 72 5.57 -16.38 -46.76
C SER A 72 5.51 -16.72 -48.23
N THR A 73 4.55 -16.15 -48.93
CA THR A 73 4.49 -16.14 -50.39
C THR A 73 5.29 -14.96 -50.90
N VAL A 74 6.31 -15.24 -51.70
CA VAL A 74 7.22 -14.22 -52.22
C VAL A 74 7.34 -14.38 -53.73
N ASP A 75 7.30 -13.26 -54.43
CA ASP A 75 7.70 -13.17 -55.84
C ASP A 75 9.19 -12.80 -55.87
N SER A 76 10.01 -13.61 -56.54
CA SER A 76 11.46 -13.39 -56.59
C SER A 76 11.97 -13.37 -58.03
N LYS A 77 12.85 -12.41 -58.32
CA LYS A 77 13.58 -12.32 -59.59
C LYS A 77 15.05 -12.60 -59.32
N ARG A 78 15.59 -13.62 -59.97
CA ARG A 78 16.98 -14.04 -59.86
C ARG A 78 17.73 -13.64 -61.14
N ILE A 79 18.92 -13.08 -60.96
CA ILE A 79 19.87 -12.83 -62.05
C ILE A 79 21.08 -13.70 -61.75
N ASP A 80 21.32 -14.69 -62.61
CA ASP A 80 22.47 -15.58 -62.48
C ASP A 80 23.77 -14.86 -62.83
N SER A 81 24.92 -15.41 -62.40
CA SER A 81 26.24 -14.85 -62.65
C SER A 81 26.62 -14.75 -64.14
N ASN A 82 25.85 -15.40 -65.02
CA ASN A 82 25.95 -15.35 -66.48
C ASN A 82 24.95 -14.35 -67.12
N GLY A 83 24.21 -13.57 -66.32
CA GLY A 83 23.23 -12.58 -66.78
C GLY A 83 21.86 -13.15 -67.17
N ALA A 84 21.61 -14.45 -67.03
CA ALA A 84 20.29 -15.04 -67.27
C ALA A 84 19.31 -14.63 -66.16
N GLU A 85 18.12 -14.15 -66.55
CA GLU A 85 17.06 -13.79 -65.62
C GLU A 85 16.08 -14.96 -65.44
N SER A 86 15.73 -15.28 -64.19
CA SER A 86 14.68 -16.24 -63.86
C SER A 86 13.68 -15.60 -62.89
N THR A 87 12.41 -15.56 -63.26
CA THR A 87 11.31 -15.03 -62.44
C THR A 87 10.52 -16.17 -61.80
N PHE A 88 10.32 -16.10 -60.48
CA PHE A 88 9.53 -17.05 -59.70
C PHE A 88 8.37 -16.30 -59.04
N ASN A 89 7.15 -16.64 -59.45
CA ASN A 89 5.94 -16.01 -58.93
C ASN A 89 5.23 -16.97 -57.96
N ASN A 90 4.62 -16.41 -56.92
CA ASN A 90 3.83 -17.12 -55.92
C ASN A 90 4.62 -18.26 -55.21
N THR A 91 5.90 -18.03 -54.93
CA THR A 91 6.73 -19.03 -54.25
C THR A 91 6.43 -19.05 -52.75
N VAL A 92 5.86 -20.15 -52.28
CA VAL A 92 5.65 -20.39 -50.85
C VAL A 92 6.98 -20.78 -50.22
N THR A 93 7.48 -19.95 -49.30
CA THR A 93 8.68 -20.22 -48.52
C THR A 93 8.30 -20.48 -47.08
N ASN A 94 8.71 -21.63 -46.54
CA ASN A 94 8.49 -21.99 -45.14
C ASN A 94 9.81 -21.87 -44.37
N ASN A 95 9.83 -21.01 -43.37
CA ASN A 95 10.97 -20.78 -42.50
C ASN A 95 10.65 -21.31 -41.10
N LEU A 96 11.34 -22.37 -40.70
CA LEU A 96 11.35 -22.87 -39.34
C LEU A 96 12.64 -22.42 -38.66
N SER A 97 12.54 -21.69 -37.56
CA SER A 97 13.69 -21.34 -36.73
C SER A 97 13.45 -21.72 -35.27
N ALA A 98 14.50 -22.21 -34.63
CA ALA A 98 14.54 -22.47 -33.20
C ALA A 98 15.91 -22.02 -32.68
N SER A 99 15.96 -21.26 -31.59
CA SER A 99 17.21 -20.87 -30.96
C SER A 99 17.12 -20.89 -29.45
N VAL A 100 18.25 -21.20 -28.82
CA VAL A 100 18.48 -20.99 -27.39
C VAL A 100 19.55 -19.91 -27.29
N ASN A 101 19.27 -18.81 -26.61
CA ASN A 101 20.12 -17.63 -26.56
C ASN A 101 20.40 -17.27 -25.09
N LEU A 102 21.67 -17.26 -24.72
CA LEU A 102 22.19 -16.70 -23.49
C LEU A 102 22.65 -15.27 -23.78
N ASN A 103 22.08 -14.30 -23.06
CA ASN A 103 22.47 -12.89 -23.14
C ASN A 103 22.91 -12.44 -21.75
N TRP A 104 24.14 -11.92 -21.65
CA TRP A 104 24.72 -11.47 -20.39
C TRP A 104 25.33 -10.08 -20.52
N ARG A 105 24.74 -9.10 -19.82
CA ARG A 105 25.33 -7.77 -19.67
C ARG A 105 26.49 -7.85 -18.68
N ILE A 106 27.71 -7.78 -19.20
CA ILE A 106 28.94 -7.81 -18.37
C ILE A 106 29.26 -6.43 -17.82
N PHE A 107 28.99 -5.39 -18.60
CA PHE A 107 29.25 -4.01 -18.18
C PHE A 107 28.20 -3.06 -18.73
N ASP A 108 27.67 -2.19 -17.89
CA ASP A 108 26.61 -1.23 -18.23
C ASP A 108 26.88 0.19 -17.70
N GLY A 109 28.15 0.57 -17.57
CA GLY A 109 28.50 1.87 -17.00
C GLY A 109 28.29 1.96 -15.48
N LEU A 110 28.38 0.82 -14.77
CA LEU A 110 28.11 0.69 -13.33
C LEU A 110 26.62 0.82 -12.95
N ALA A 111 25.71 0.75 -13.93
CA ALA A 111 24.28 0.82 -13.67
C ALA A 111 23.80 -0.38 -12.84
N MET A 112 24.31 -1.59 -13.05
CA MET A 112 23.96 -2.80 -12.30
C MET A 112 24.24 -2.65 -10.79
N PHE A 113 25.41 -2.12 -10.41
CA PHE A 113 25.78 -1.91 -9.02
C PHE A 113 24.94 -0.79 -8.39
N THR A 114 24.72 0.29 -9.12
CA THR A 114 23.90 1.42 -8.67
C THR A 114 22.44 1.00 -8.51
N THR A 115 21.91 0.19 -9.42
CA THR A 115 20.54 -0.37 -9.36
C THR A 115 20.40 -1.27 -8.15
N HIS A 116 21.37 -2.16 -7.88
CA HIS A 116 21.32 -3.00 -6.69
C HIS A 116 21.39 -2.20 -5.39
N ALA A 117 22.25 -1.17 -5.33
CA ALA A 117 22.30 -0.25 -4.19
C ALA A 117 20.98 0.51 -4.02
N ARG A 118 20.35 0.93 -5.11
CA ARG A 118 19.05 1.62 -5.10
C ARG A 118 17.94 0.73 -4.57
N LEU A 119 17.87 -0.52 -5.03
CA LEU A 119 16.91 -1.51 -4.54
C LEU A 119 17.10 -1.77 -3.04
N LYS A 120 18.35 -1.76 -2.54
CA LYS A 120 18.62 -1.86 -1.09
C LYS A 120 18.00 -0.69 -0.32
N GLU A 121 18.19 0.55 -0.77
CA GLU A 121 17.61 1.71 -0.10
C GLU A 121 16.07 1.73 -0.20
N ILE A 122 15.49 1.24 -1.30
CA ILE A 122 14.03 1.07 -1.44
C ILE A 122 13.48 0.08 -0.41
N VAL A 123 14.17 -1.05 -0.18
CA VAL A 123 13.80 -2.00 0.89
C VAL A 123 13.84 -1.32 2.25
N SER A 124 14.94 -0.63 2.58
CA SER A 124 15.06 0.06 3.86
C SER A 124 14.03 1.18 4.03
N ARG A 125 13.63 1.86 2.95
CA ARG A 125 12.50 2.80 3.00
C ARG A 125 11.18 2.09 3.25
N GLY A 126 10.93 0.95 2.59
CA GLY A 126 9.73 0.15 2.81
C GLY A 126 9.58 -0.34 4.25
N GLU A 127 10.69 -0.71 4.90
CA GLU A 127 10.72 -1.06 6.33
C GLU A 127 10.27 0.12 7.21
N LEU A 128 10.77 1.33 6.91
CA LEU A 128 10.38 2.55 7.62
C LEU A 128 8.93 2.96 7.32
N GLU A 129 8.42 2.73 6.11
CA GLU A 129 7.01 2.97 5.76
C GLU A 129 6.08 2.05 6.56
N THR A 130 6.43 0.77 6.74
CA THR A 130 5.71 -0.15 7.64
C THR A 130 5.72 0.36 9.07
N GLN A 131 6.88 0.80 9.56
CA GLN A 131 7.01 1.37 10.90
C GLN A 131 6.14 2.63 11.08
N LEU A 132 6.16 3.55 10.11
CA LEU A 132 5.34 4.76 10.13
C LEU A 132 3.83 4.43 10.11
N ALA A 133 3.43 3.39 9.37
CA ALA A 133 2.04 2.93 9.36
C ALA A 133 1.61 2.40 10.75
N VAL A 134 2.50 1.66 11.42
CA VAL A 134 2.29 1.18 12.80
C VAL A 134 2.18 2.35 13.77
N GLU A 135 3.09 3.31 13.72
CA GLU A 135 3.10 4.51 14.58
C GLU A 135 1.81 5.33 14.41
N ASN A 136 1.40 5.56 13.15
CA ASN A 136 0.15 6.27 12.86
C ASN A 136 -1.08 5.52 13.37
N LEU A 137 -1.12 4.19 13.23
CA LEU A 137 -2.23 3.39 13.74
C LEU A 137 -2.31 3.47 15.28
N ILE A 138 -1.18 3.38 15.97
CA ILE A 138 -1.11 3.54 17.44
C ILE A 138 -1.65 4.92 17.85
N ALA A 139 -1.24 5.98 17.16
CA ALA A 139 -1.70 7.34 17.43
C ALA A 139 -3.21 7.51 17.18
N GLN A 140 -3.73 6.94 16.08
CA GLN A 140 -5.15 6.99 15.74
C GLN A 140 -6.01 6.20 16.72
N VAL A 141 -5.59 4.99 17.11
CA VAL A 141 -6.27 4.17 18.11
C VAL A 141 -6.28 4.86 19.47
N SER A 142 -5.16 5.45 19.87
CA SER A 142 -5.05 6.19 21.14
C SER A 142 -6.00 7.40 21.15
N THR A 143 -6.02 8.17 20.05
CA THR A 143 -6.92 9.32 19.91
C THR A 143 -8.39 8.89 19.92
N GLY A 144 -8.73 7.81 19.23
CA GLY A 144 -10.07 7.23 19.22
C GLY A 144 -10.52 6.75 20.60
N TYR A 145 -9.65 6.06 21.32
CA TYR A 145 -9.89 5.58 22.68
C TYR A 145 -10.19 6.74 23.64
N TYR A 146 -9.34 7.77 23.67
CA TYR A 146 -9.57 8.93 24.54
C TYR A 146 -10.79 9.74 24.12
N ASN A 147 -11.09 9.83 22.82
CA ASN A 147 -12.32 10.47 22.36
C ASN A 147 -13.57 9.76 22.89
N ILE A 148 -13.60 8.43 22.93
CA ILE A 148 -14.71 7.67 23.54
C ILE A 148 -14.90 8.06 25.01
N LEU A 149 -13.81 8.14 25.78
CA LEU A 149 -13.88 8.55 27.20
C LEU A 149 -14.43 9.97 27.36
N VAL A 150 -14.00 10.91 26.51
CA VAL A 150 -14.53 12.27 26.48
C VAL A 150 -16.03 12.28 26.13
N GLN A 151 -16.43 11.56 25.08
CA GLN A 151 -17.85 11.49 24.68
C GLN A 151 -18.72 10.81 25.74
N ALA A 152 -18.21 9.81 26.45
CA ALA A 152 -18.91 9.14 27.53
C ALA A 152 -19.11 10.09 28.73
N SER A 153 -18.09 10.87 29.09
CA SER A 153 -18.20 11.90 30.13
C SER A 153 -19.20 13.00 29.75
N LEU A 154 -19.19 13.46 28.49
CA LEU A 154 -20.16 14.42 27.97
C LEU A 154 -21.59 13.87 27.97
N LEU A 155 -21.78 12.58 27.63
CA LEU A 155 -23.08 11.92 27.70
C LEU A 155 -23.60 11.88 29.15
N LYS A 156 -22.73 11.60 30.11
CA LYS A 156 -23.08 11.62 31.54
C LYS A 156 -23.52 13.02 31.99
N ALA A 157 -22.81 14.06 31.56
CA ALA A 157 -23.18 15.44 31.84
C ALA A 157 -24.51 15.83 31.19
N ALA A 158 -24.72 15.48 29.91
CA ALA A 158 -25.98 15.72 29.20
C ALA A 158 -27.18 15.04 29.89
N LYS A 159 -26.97 13.82 30.40
CA LYS A 159 -28.00 13.09 31.17
C LYS A 159 -28.35 13.82 32.47
N GLN A 160 -27.35 14.31 33.21
CA GLN A 160 -27.58 15.11 34.42
C GLN A 160 -28.30 16.43 34.13
N THR A 161 -28.00 17.08 33.00
CA THR A 161 -28.72 18.28 32.55
C THR A 161 -30.18 17.98 32.25
N LEU A 162 -30.47 16.88 31.55
CA LEU A 162 -31.84 16.45 31.28
C LEU A 162 -32.61 16.15 32.57
N ASP A 163 -32.01 15.40 33.50
CA ASP A 163 -32.63 15.09 34.80
C ASP A 163 -32.99 16.38 35.58
N LEU A 164 -32.13 17.41 35.51
CA LEU A 164 -32.39 18.72 36.12
C LEU A 164 -33.54 19.46 35.43
N SER A 165 -33.61 19.42 34.10
CA SER A 165 -34.67 20.06 33.32
C SER A 165 -36.03 19.37 33.49
N GLU A 166 -36.06 18.04 33.66
CA GLU A 166 -37.25 17.30 34.06
C GLU A 166 -37.77 17.76 35.42
N GLN A 167 -36.89 17.89 36.42
CA GLN A 167 -37.27 18.41 37.73
C GLN A 167 -37.79 19.85 37.67
N ARG A 168 -37.16 20.72 36.86
CA ARG A 168 -37.63 22.10 36.66
C ARG A 168 -39.01 22.16 36.03
N PHE A 169 -39.27 21.34 35.03
CA PHE A 169 -40.58 21.23 34.39
C PHE A 169 -41.64 20.73 35.37
N GLU A 170 -41.33 19.72 36.19
CA GLU A 170 -42.25 19.20 37.22
C GLU A 170 -42.61 20.28 38.25
N VAL A 171 -41.62 21.03 38.75
CA VAL A 171 -41.86 22.16 39.67
C VAL A 171 -42.72 23.24 39.00
N ALA A 172 -42.44 23.59 37.74
CA ALA A 172 -43.22 24.57 36.99
C ALA A 172 -44.67 24.10 36.78
N MET A 173 -44.87 22.81 36.48
CA MET A 173 -46.19 22.20 36.33
C MET A 173 -46.99 22.27 37.64
N GLN A 174 -46.36 21.98 38.78
CA GLN A 174 -46.99 22.09 40.09
C GLN A 174 -47.39 23.54 40.41
N LYS A 175 -46.50 24.52 40.15
CA LYS A 175 -46.80 25.95 40.35
C LYS A 175 -47.94 26.45 39.44
N TYR A 176 -48.00 25.96 38.20
CA TYR A 176 -49.10 26.26 37.28
C TYR A 176 -50.43 25.71 37.79
N LYS A 177 -50.47 24.46 38.29
CA LYS A 177 -51.69 23.83 38.84
C LYS A 177 -52.28 24.60 40.02
N ILE A 178 -51.45 25.26 40.83
CA ILE A 178 -51.89 26.11 41.95
C ILE A 178 -52.10 27.58 41.57
N GLY A 179 -52.01 27.92 40.26
CA GLY A 179 -52.25 29.27 39.74
C GLY A 179 -51.12 30.29 39.95
N ASN A 180 -49.93 29.84 40.37
CA ASN A 180 -48.78 30.69 40.73
C ASN A 180 -47.71 30.76 39.61
N LEU A 181 -48.01 30.28 38.41
CA LEU A 181 -47.12 30.36 37.24
C LEU A 181 -47.97 30.61 35.99
N SER A 182 -47.46 31.41 35.06
CA SER A 182 -48.15 31.62 33.78
C SER A 182 -48.06 30.40 32.86
N GLY A 183 -49.04 30.23 31.98
CA GLY A 183 -48.99 29.20 30.94
C GLY A 183 -47.84 29.39 29.94
N LEU A 184 -47.32 30.62 29.80
CA LEU A 184 -46.16 30.94 28.98
C LEU A 184 -44.88 30.38 29.60
N GLU A 185 -44.65 30.61 30.89
CA GLU A 185 -43.50 30.09 31.62
C GLU A 185 -43.50 28.56 31.67
N LEU A 186 -44.67 27.93 31.84
CA LEU A 186 -44.78 26.46 31.73
C LEU A 186 -44.36 25.97 30.34
N LYS A 187 -44.79 26.63 29.28
CA LYS A 187 -44.38 26.26 27.91
C LYS A 187 -42.89 26.48 27.68
N GLN A 188 -42.28 27.53 28.24
CA GLN A 188 -40.85 27.77 28.15
C GLN A 188 -40.05 26.63 28.79
N THR A 189 -40.40 26.22 30.01
CA THR A 189 -39.73 25.08 30.68
C THR A 189 -39.89 23.77 29.91
N LYS A 190 -41.00 23.58 29.20
CA LYS A 190 -41.18 22.42 28.30
C LYS A 190 -40.30 22.49 27.06
N ILE A 191 -40.07 23.68 26.50
CA ILE A 191 -39.15 23.88 25.37
C ILE A 191 -37.73 23.55 25.81
N ASP A 192 -37.31 24.05 26.99
CA ASP A 192 -35.98 23.77 27.54
C ASP A 192 -35.77 22.27 27.76
N LEU A 193 -36.76 21.58 28.36
CA LEU A 193 -36.75 20.12 28.51
C LEU A 193 -36.58 19.38 27.16
N ASN A 194 -37.33 19.80 26.14
CA ASN A 194 -37.23 19.19 24.82
C ASN A 194 -35.86 19.46 24.16
N ALA A 195 -35.28 20.65 24.37
CA ALA A 195 -33.96 21.00 23.84
C ALA A 195 -32.84 20.17 24.49
N ASP A 196 -32.90 19.98 25.81
CA ASP A 196 -31.95 19.13 26.54
C ASP A 196 -32.13 17.64 26.17
N SER A 197 -33.37 17.20 25.94
CA SER A 197 -33.64 15.85 25.44
C SER A 197 -33.07 15.63 24.04
N SER A 198 -33.15 16.63 23.15
CA SER A 198 -32.52 16.57 21.82
C SER A 198 -31.00 16.49 21.93
N SER A 199 -30.41 17.31 22.80
CA SER A 199 -28.97 17.36 23.04
C SER A 199 -28.44 16.03 23.58
N LEU A 200 -29.21 15.33 24.43
CA LEU A 200 -28.85 14.00 24.92
C LEU A 200 -28.78 12.96 23.77
N VAL A 201 -29.76 12.98 22.86
CA VAL A 201 -29.79 12.06 21.70
C VAL A 201 -28.62 12.34 20.78
N GLU A 202 -28.31 13.61 20.50
CA GLU A 202 -27.13 13.99 19.71
C GLU A 202 -25.82 13.48 20.34
N GLN A 203 -25.69 13.63 21.66
CA GLN A 203 -24.51 13.14 22.38
C GLN A 203 -24.41 11.61 22.39
N GLN A 204 -25.55 10.91 22.40
CA GLN A 204 -25.58 9.45 22.28
C GLN A 204 -25.11 8.99 20.89
N GLU A 205 -25.52 9.68 19.83
CA GLU A 205 -25.03 9.41 18.48
C GLU A 205 -23.54 9.75 18.31
N ALA A 206 -23.07 10.83 18.94
CA ALA A 206 -21.65 11.18 18.96
C ALA A 206 -20.78 10.08 19.62
N LEU A 207 -21.22 9.55 20.78
CA LEU A 207 -20.57 8.43 21.44
C LEU A 207 -20.58 7.17 20.56
N ARG A 208 -21.72 6.86 19.94
CA ARG A 208 -21.85 5.72 19.03
C ARG A 208 -20.91 5.84 17.83
N SER A 209 -20.81 7.03 17.24
CA SER A 209 -19.89 7.33 16.15
C SER A 209 -18.42 7.13 16.57
N ALA A 210 -18.07 7.57 17.79
CA ALA A 210 -16.73 7.36 18.34
C ALA A 210 -16.38 5.86 18.47
N TYR A 211 -17.32 5.03 18.94
CA TYR A 211 -17.15 3.57 18.97
C TYR A 211 -17.00 2.97 17.56
N ILE A 212 -17.83 3.38 16.60
CA ILE A 212 -17.74 2.89 15.21
C ILE A 212 -16.36 3.21 14.61
N ASN A 213 -15.84 4.42 14.85
CA ASN A 213 -14.52 4.82 14.37
C ASN A 213 -13.41 3.93 14.96
N LEU A 214 -13.42 3.72 16.28
CA LEU A 214 -12.43 2.84 16.92
C LEU A 214 -12.57 1.38 16.47
N ASN A 215 -13.81 0.87 16.36
CA ASN A 215 -14.09 -0.48 15.87
C ASN A 215 -13.59 -0.70 14.44
N THR A 216 -13.68 0.34 13.60
CA THR A 216 -13.14 0.32 12.22
C THR A 216 -11.62 0.19 12.23
N LEU A 217 -10.92 0.92 13.11
CA LEU A 217 -9.47 0.83 13.25
C LEU A 217 -9.01 -0.55 13.76
N MET A 218 -9.75 -1.11 14.72
CA MET A 218 -9.50 -2.44 15.28
C MET A 218 -10.02 -3.60 14.41
N ASN A 219 -10.78 -3.30 13.36
CA ASN A 219 -11.40 -4.27 12.47
C ASN A 219 -12.26 -5.31 13.23
N ILE A 220 -13.06 -4.84 14.20
CA ILE A 220 -14.04 -5.64 14.94
C ILE A 220 -15.48 -5.28 14.52
N ASP A 221 -16.49 -6.01 15.02
CA ASP A 221 -17.89 -5.69 14.72
C ASP A 221 -18.21 -4.25 15.14
N LEU A 222 -18.68 -3.46 14.16
CA LEU A 222 -19.04 -2.06 14.30
C LEU A 222 -20.13 -1.82 15.35
N ARG A 223 -20.92 -2.85 15.69
CA ARG A 223 -21.99 -2.78 16.70
C ARG A 223 -21.49 -2.96 18.12
N THR A 224 -20.24 -3.37 18.32
CA THR A 224 -19.67 -3.58 19.64
C THR A 224 -19.51 -2.23 20.34
N ALA A 225 -20.06 -2.10 21.55
CA ALA A 225 -19.99 -0.89 22.36
C ALA A 225 -19.74 -1.25 23.83
N ASP A 226 -19.47 -0.24 24.64
CA ASP A 226 -19.35 -0.31 26.11
C ASP A 226 -18.28 -1.28 26.64
N TYR A 227 -17.22 -1.47 25.86
CA TYR A 227 -16.06 -2.30 26.22
C TYR A 227 -14.84 -1.49 26.68
N VAL A 228 -14.88 -0.15 26.63
CA VAL A 228 -13.72 0.69 26.95
C VAL A 228 -13.65 0.96 28.46
N GLU A 229 -12.49 0.70 29.07
CA GLU A 229 -12.25 0.97 30.49
C GLU A 229 -11.98 2.47 30.77
N ASP A 230 -12.63 3.03 31.79
CA ASP A 230 -12.42 4.43 32.18
C ASP A 230 -11.11 4.61 32.95
N SER A 231 -10.05 4.96 32.24
CA SER A 231 -8.68 5.00 32.77
C SER A 231 -7.88 6.23 32.32
N ILE A 232 -8.47 7.43 32.38
CA ILE A 232 -7.70 8.66 32.11
C ILE A 232 -6.68 8.88 33.23
N VAL A 233 -5.41 8.60 32.95
CA VAL A 233 -4.28 8.92 33.83
C VAL A 233 -3.59 10.18 33.29
N LEU A 234 -3.58 11.25 34.08
CA LEU A 234 -2.87 12.48 33.73
C LEU A 234 -1.36 12.29 33.94
N LEU A 235 -0.60 12.31 32.86
CA LEU A 235 0.86 12.24 32.87
C LEU A 235 1.48 13.64 33.06
N PRO A 236 2.70 13.74 33.63
CA PRO A 236 3.43 15.00 33.73
C PRO A 236 3.70 15.61 32.36
N MET A 237 3.71 16.94 32.29
CA MET A 237 3.96 17.68 31.06
C MET A 237 5.41 17.48 30.61
N PHE A 238 5.61 17.12 29.34
CA PHE A 238 6.95 16.96 28.77
C PHE A 238 7.66 18.30 28.60
N GLN A 239 8.98 18.31 28.74
CA GLN A 239 9.81 19.48 28.41
C GLN A 239 9.96 19.58 26.88
N TYR A 240 9.77 20.78 26.34
CA TYR A 240 9.80 21.01 24.89
C TYR A 240 11.12 20.57 24.25
N GLU A 241 12.24 20.87 24.89
CA GLU A 241 13.58 20.58 24.36
C GLU A 241 13.85 19.07 24.28
N ASP A 242 13.39 18.29 25.26
CA ASP A 242 13.48 16.82 25.25
C ASP A 242 12.64 16.21 24.12
N VAL A 243 11.43 16.74 23.91
CA VAL A 243 10.54 16.30 22.83
C VAL A 243 11.11 16.66 21.46
N GLN A 244 11.65 17.86 21.29
CA GLN A 244 12.25 18.31 20.03
C GLN A 244 13.47 17.47 19.66
N ASN A 245 14.38 17.23 20.61
CA ASN A 245 15.55 16.39 20.38
C ASN A 245 15.18 14.94 20.10
N GLY A 246 14.16 14.41 20.82
CA GLY A 246 13.61 13.08 20.56
C GLY A 246 12.95 12.97 19.19
N MET A 247 12.25 14.01 18.74
CA MET A 247 11.62 14.07 17.42
C MET A 247 12.67 14.01 16.31
N ILE A 248 13.69 14.87 16.33
CA ILE A 248 14.71 14.89 15.28
C ILE A 248 15.48 13.56 15.21
N ALA A 249 15.72 12.93 16.36
CA ALA A 249 16.47 11.67 16.43
C ALA A 249 15.66 10.44 15.99
N ASN A 250 14.36 10.39 16.28
CA ASN A 250 13.53 9.19 16.11
C ASN A 250 12.38 9.35 15.10
N ASN A 251 12.25 10.47 14.40
CA ASN A 251 11.16 10.68 13.44
C ASN A 251 11.34 9.80 12.21
N THR A 252 10.49 8.77 12.12
CA THR A 252 10.45 7.82 11.00
C THR A 252 10.23 8.51 9.65
N SER A 253 9.41 9.56 9.59
CA SER A 253 9.18 10.34 8.36
C SER A 253 10.44 11.05 7.88
N LEU A 254 11.28 11.54 8.81
CA LEU A 254 12.56 12.18 8.48
C LEU A 254 13.56 11.15 7.95
N GLU A 255 13.59 9.94 8.53
CA GLU A 255 14.41 8.84 8.01
C GLU A 255 13.96 8.37 6.62
N ILE A 256 12.64 8.30 6.37
CA ILE A 256 12.09 8.01 5.02
C ILE A 256 12.59 9.06 4.02
N ALA A 257 12.47 10.34 4.35
CA ALA A 257 12.95 11.42 3.49
C ALA A 257 14.48 11.34 3.24
N ARG A 258 15.25 10.93 4.26
CA ARG A 258 16.69 10.67 4.10
C ARG A 258 16.97 9.50 3.15
N ARG A 259 16.19 8.41 3.22
CA ARG A 259 16.28 7.30 2.26
C ARG A 259 15.91 7.74 0.85
N ASP A 260 14.87 8.55 0.69
CA ASP A 260 14.47 9.09 -0.61
C ASP A 260 15.55 9.97 -1.23
N LYS A 261 16.19 10.84 -0.45
CA LYS A 261 17.36 11.60 -0.91
C LYS A 261 18.45 10.66 -1.42
N LYS A 262 18.72 9.58 -0.69
CA LYS A 262 19.72 8.60 -1.11
C LYS A 262 19.34 7.88 -2.41
N ILE A 263 18.07 7.58 -2.60
CA ILE A 263 17.54 6.96 -3.80
C ILE A 263 17.67 7.93 -4.98
N SER A 264 17.33 9.21 -4.81
CA SER A 264 17.54 10.23 -5.84
C SER A 264 19.02 10.43 -6.20
N GLU A 265 19.95 10.33 -5.23
CA GLU A 265 21.40 10.33 -5.53
C GLU A 265 21.81 9.14 -6.41
N LEU A 266 21.23 7.96 -6.16
CA LEU A 266 21.49 6.76 -6.95
C LEU A 266 20.83 6.85 -8.34
N ASP A 267 19.64 7.44 -8.44
CA ASP A 267 18.99 7.72 -9.72
C ASP A 267 19.80 8.70 -10.58
N LEU A 268 20.41 9.72 -9.96
CA LEU A 268 21.36 10.58 -10.65
C LEU A 268 22.57 9.81 -11.17
N LYS A 269 23.09 8.84 -10.40
CA LYS A 269 24.19 7.97 -10.86
C LYS A 269 23.75 7.04 -12.00
N LEU A 270 22.53 6.51 -11.97
CA LEU A 270 21.94 5.74 -13.08
C LEU A 270 21.74 6.58 -14.34
N ALA A 271 21.35 7.85 -14.21
CA ALA A 271 21.28 8.75 -15.35
C ALA A 271 22.68 9.03 -15.95
N ARG A 272 23.73 9.02 -15.12
CA ARG A 272 25.13 9.16 -15.59
C ARG A 272 25.65 7.89 -16.25
N SER A 273 25.23 6.70 -15.81
CA SER A 273 25.70 5.42 -16.39
C SER A 273 25.31 5.28 -17.86
N ALA A 274 24.21 5.92 -18.29
CA ALA A 274 23.76 5.92 -19.68
C ALA A 274 24.74 6.56 -20.69
N PHE A 275 25.73 7.33 -20.22
CA PHE A 275 26.77 7.92 -21.07
C PHE A 275 28.00 7.01 -21.26
N PHE A 276 28.03 5.86 -20.59
CA PHE A 276 29.12 4.89 -20.71
C PHE A 276 28.77 3.78 -21.71
N PRO A 277 29.78 3.11 -22.29
CA PRO A 277 29.55 1.97 -23.16
C PRO A 277 28.94 0.82 -22.37
N THR A 278 28.17 0.01 -23.08
CA THR A 278 27.63 -1.25 -22.59
C THR A 278 28.33 -2.40 -23.30
N VAL A 279 28.61 -3.48 -22.57
CA VAL A 279 29.27 -4.69 -23.08
C VAL A 279 28.40 -5.88 -22.75
N ASP A 280 27.94 -6.55 -23.78
CA ASP A 280 27.13 -7.77 -23.71
C ASP A 280 27.94 -8.96 -24.22
N PHE A 281 27.74 -10.10 -23.56
CA PHE A 281 28.16 -11.40 -24.03
C PHE A 281 26.93 -12.16 -24.49
N GLU A 282 26.97 -12.60 -25.74
CA GLU A 282 25.90 -13.33 -26.38
C GLU A 282 26.44 -14.71 -26.75
N SER A 283 25.71 -15.76 -26.42
CA SER A 283 26.03 -17.11 -26.86
C SER A 283 24.75 -17.91 -27.06
N GLY A 284 24.72 -18.82 -28.01
CA GLY A 284 23.53 -19.60 -28.24
C GLY A 284 23.73 -20.73 -29.22
N TYR A 285 22.65 -21.48 -29.39
CA TYR A 285 22.51 -22.47 -30.45
C TYR A 285 21.34 -22.05 -31.33
N SER A 286 21.60 -21.82 -32.61
CA SER A 286 20.55 -21.52 -33.58
C SER A 286 20.35 -22.69 -34.53
N PHE A 287 19.09 -22.94 -34.85
CA PHE A 287 18.64 -23.84 -35.90
C PHE A 287 17.72 -23.03 -36.80
N SER A 288 17.99 -23.02 -38.09
CA SER A 288 17.10 -22.47 -39.10
C SER A 288 17.01 -23.41 -40.28
N LYS A 289 15.78 -23.64 -40.74
CA LYS A 289 15.47 -24.38 -41.95
C LYS A 289 14.56 -23.51 -42.80
N SER A 290 15.00 -23.24 -44.02
CA SER A 290 14.23 -22.51 -45.02
C SER A 290 13.99 -23.44 -46.19
N ASP A 291 12.73 -23.80 -46.40
CA ASP A 291 12.29 -24.59 -47.54
C ASP A 291 11.68 -23.64 -48.58
N SER A 292 12.29 -23.59 -49.77
CA SER A 292 11.86 -22.72 -50.89
C SER A 292 11.79 -23.57 -52.17
N PRO A 293 10.62 -24.15 -52.49
CA PRO A 293 10.47 -25.18 -53.52
C PRO A 293 10.85 -24.74 -54.94
N GLN A 294 10.87 -23.44 -55.22
CA GLN A 294 11.16 -22.86 -56.53
C GLN A 294 12.52 -22.13 -56.61
N SER A 295 13.38 -22.25 -55.59
CA SER A 295 14.75 -21.69 -55.58
C SER A 295 15.81 -22.74 -55.97
N ILE A 296 17.01 -22.33 -56.42
CA ILE A 296 18.17 -23.24 -56.66
C ILE A 296 18.47 -24.06 -55.39
N THR A 297 18.33 -23.44 -54.22
CA THR A 297 18.48 -24.08 -52.92
C THR A 297 17.10 -24.40 -52.38
N THR A 298 16.61 -25.59 -52.70
CA THR A 298 15.25 -26.05 -52.35
C THR A 298 15.04 -26.23 -50.85
N SER A 299 16.11 -26.54 -50.12
CA SER A 299 16.15 -26.58 -48.66
C SER A 299 17.50 -26.07 -48.18
N SER A 300 17.48 -25.00 -47.40
CA SER A 300 18.65 -24.48 -46.70
C SER A 300 18.49 -24.78 -45.22
N ARG A 301 19.45 -25.49 -44.64
CA ARG A 301 19.51 -25.79 -43.22
C ARG A 301 20.79 -25.21 -42.66
N SER A 302 20.67 -24.39 -41.63
CA SER A 302 21.77 -23.91 -40.82
C SER A 302 21.54 -24.32 -39.37
N ASN A 303 22.56 -24.88 -38.74
CA ASN A 303 22.54 -25.13 -37.31
C ASN A 303 23.94 -24.99 -36.73
N GLY A 304 24.07 -24.23 -35.65
CA GLY A 304 25.38 -23.95 -35.08
C GLY A 304 25.34 -23.28 -33.73
N LEU A 305 26.40 -23.52 -32.97
CA LEU A 305 26.74 -22.73 -31.79
C LEU A 305 27.34 -21.39 -32.25
N PHE A 306 26.92 -20.31 -31.61
CA PHE A 306 27.53 -19.00 -31.80
C PHE A 306 27.86 -18.39 -30.44
N TRP A 307 28.85 -17.53 -30.43
CA TRP A 307 29.20 -16.70 -29.28
C TRP A 307 29.85 -15.41 -29.79
N GLY A 308 29.71 -14.33 -29.04
CA GLY A 308 30.26 -13.04 -29.39
C GLY A 308 30.17 -12.05 -28.23
N PHE A 309 30.95 -10.98 -28.34
CA PHE A 309 30.82 -9.82 -27.49
C PHE A 309 30.32 -8.65 -28.33
N SER A 310 29.31 -7.96 -27.86
CA SER A 310 28.80 -6.73 -28.49
C SER A 310 29.08 -5.55 -27.55
N MET A 311 29.68 -4.50 -28.09
CA MET A 311 29.89 -3.24 -27.37
C MET A 311 29.07 -2.16 -28.04
N SER A 312 28.20 -1.51 -27.27
CA SER A 312 27.37 -0.40 -27.74
C SER A 312 27.69 0.87 -26.97
N PHE A 313 28.11 1.91 -27.69
CA PHE A 313 28.42 3.23 -27.14
C PHE A 313 27.48 4.28 -27.75
N PRO A 314 26.53 4.85 -26.99
CA PRO A 314 25.63 5.87 -27.52
C PRO A 314 26.39 7.18 -27.71
N ILE A 315 26.67 7.54 -28.97
CA ILE A 315 27.34 8.81 -29.33
C ILE A 315 26.33 9.97 -29.36
N PHE A 316 25.15 9.73 -29.93
CA PHE A 316 24.08 10.71 -30.02
C PHE A 316 22.71 10.03 -29.99
N ASP A 317 21.90 10.41 -29.02
CA ASP A 317 20.62 9.80 -28.66
C ASP A 317 19.46 10.81 -28.70
N LYS A 318 19.56 11.82 -29.56
CA LYS A 318 18.56 12.91 -29.65
C LYS A 318 18.39 13.70 -28.34
N LEU A 319 19.45 13.83 -27.54
CA LEU A 319 19.48 14.54 -26.25
C LEU A 319 18.66 13.88 -25.13
N GLU A 320 18.29 12.61 -25.28
CA GLU A 320 17.48 11.88 -24.30
C GLU A 320 18.23 11.71 -22.97
N ASN A 321 19.45 11.17 -22.98
CA ASN A 321 20.28 10.98 -21.80
C ASN A 321 20.64 12.32 -21.13
N SER A 322 20.84 13.37 -21.93
CA SER A 322 21.10 14.72 -21.43
C SER A 322 19.88 15.28 -20.68
N THR A 323 18.69 15.09 -21.23
CA THR A 323 17.42 15.51 -20.60
C THR A 323 17.16 14.71 -19.32
N LYS A 324 17.34 13.38 -19.37
CA LYS A 324 17.21 12.51 -18.20
C LYS A 324 18.17 12.90 -17.08
N LEU A 325 19.43 13.19 -17.40
CA LEU A 325 20.42 13.67 -16.42
C LEU A 325 20.02 15.01 -15.80
N LYS A 326 19.50 15.95 -16.59
CA LYS A 326 19.00 17.23 -16.08
C LYS A 326 17.79 17.03 -15.15
N ASN A 327 16.84 16.19 -15.55
CA ASN A 327 15.66 15.88 -14.74
C ASN A 327 16.05 15.23 -13.41
N SER A 328 16.92 14.21 -13.41
CA SER A 328 17.38 13.56 -12.17
C SER A 328 18.15 14.51 -11.23
N LYS A 329 18.82 15.55 -11.76
CA LYS A 329 19.42 16.61 -10.91
C LYS A 329 18.36 17.46 -10.23
N VAL A 330 17.30 17.82 -10.95
CA VAL A 330 16.17 18.58 -10.40
C VAL A 330 15.43 17.74 -9.36
N GLU A 331 15.24 16.45 -9.64
CA GLU A 331 14.60 15.49 -8.73
C GLU A 331 15.38 15.32 -7.42
N LEU A 332 16.71 15.21 -7.49
CA LEU A 332 17.56 15.23 -6.29
C LEU A 332 17.41 16.53 -5.49
N LYS A 333 17.36 17.68 -6.16
CA LYS A 333 17.15 18.97 -5.50
C LYS A 333 15.77 19.02 -4.82
N ASN A 334 14.73 18.52 -5.46
CA ASN A 334 13.39 18.45 -4.87
C ASN A 334 13.36 17.52 -3.65
N SER A 335 14.04 16.37 -3.70
CA SER A 335 14.15 15.47 -2.56
C SER A 335 14.90 16.12 -1.37
N GLU A 336 15.95 16.91 -1.65
CA GLU A 336 16.65 17.67 -0.61
C GLU A 336 15.79 18.78 0.01
N LEU A 337 15.00 19.49 -0.80
CA LEU A 337 14.04 20.48 -0.29
C LEU A 337 12.94 19.83 0.54
N ASN A 338 12.44 18.66 0.13
CA ASN A 338 11.43 17.91 0.89
C ASN A 338 11.96 17.47 2.26
N TYR A 339 13.24 17.04 2.32
CA TYR A 339 13.90 16.74 3.60
C TYR A 339 13.98 17.98 4.50
N GLN A 340 14.38 19.13 3.94
CA GLN A 340 14.47 20.38 4.71
C GLN A 340 13.10 20.87 5.20
N ASP A 341 12.06 20.74 4.39
CA ASP A 341 10.69 21.08 4.81
C ASP A 341 10.23 20.21 5.98
N LEU A 342 10.48 18.90 5.92
CA LEU A 342 10.16 17.97 7.02
C LEU A 342 11.00 18.18 8.28
N GLU A 343 12.21 18.71 8.16
CA GLU A 343 13.06 19.06 9.31
C GLU A 343 12.55 20.31 10.05
N LEU A 344 11.78 21.17 9.37
CA LEU A 344 11.21 22.40 9.92
C LEU A 344 9.83 22.22 10.57
N GLN A 345 9.12 21.14 10.24
CA GLN A 345 7.78 20.81 10.77
C GLN A 345 7.86 20.18 12.17
#